data_AF-A0A9E2MKR2-F1
#
_entry.id   AF-A0A9E2MKR2-F1
#
_cell.length_a   1.000
_cell.length_b   1.000
_cell.length_c   1.000
_cell.angle_alpha   90.00
_cell.angle_beta   90.00
_cell.angle_gamma   90.00
#
_symmetry.space_group_name_H-M   'P 1'
#
loop_
_entity.id
_entity.type
_entity.pdbx_description
1 polymer ?
#
loop_
_entity_poly.entity_id
_entity_poly.type
_entity_poly.pdbx_seq_one_letter_code
_entity_poly.pdbx_strand_id
1 'polypeptide(L)'
;MDSRRYEKYGMGMEKEFETRCSRCGECCGALDDPCRNLVKVESQAGWFCKVYDNRFGEQKTVSGKTFHCVSIREHIKNDTLRPNCAYRNGIK
;
A
#
# COMPACT_ATOMS: atom_id res chain seq x y z
N MET A 1 -26.67 13.35 11.04
CA MET A 1 -25.32 12.76 11.16
C MET A 1 -24.32 13.85 10.80
N ASP A 2 -23.48 14.27 11.74
CA ASP A 2 -22.58 15.43 11.58
C ASP A 2 -21.36 15.03 10.72
N SER A 3 -21.34 15.47 9.46
CA SER A 3 -20.33 15.09 8.46
C SER A 3 -18.88 15.31 8.92
N ARG A 4 -18.64 16.31 9.76
CA ARG A 4 -17.30 16.68 10.26
C ARG A 4 -16.69 15.64 11.21
N ARG A 5 -17.53 14.86 11.92
CA ARG A 5 -17.06 13.78 12.82
C ARG A 5 -16.69 12.53 12.02
N TYR A 6 -17.37 12.30 10.90
CA TYR A 6 -17.13 11.18 10.01
C TYR A 6 -15.81 11.35 9.23
N GLU A 7 -15.52 12.56 8.75
CA GLU A 7 -14.28 12.90 8.05
C GLU A 7 -13.02 12.70 8.91
N LYS A 8 -13.06 13.13 10.19
CA LYS A 8 -11.95 12.93 11.13
C LYS A 8 -11.70 11.45 11.45
N TYR A 9 -12.76 10.66 11.57
CA TYR A 9 -12.65 9.21 11.77
C TYR A 9 -12.04 8.51 10.55
N GLY A 10 -12.44 8.92 9.33
CA GLY A 10 -11.91 8.40 8.08
C GLY A 10 -10.40 8.66 7.91
N MET A 11 -9.94 9.86 8.21
CA MET A 11 -8.52 10.24 8.09
C MET A 11 -7.60 9.47 9.06
N GLY A 12 -8.05 9.21 10.28
CA GLY A 12 -7.28 8.44 11.27
C GLY A 12 -7.07 6.98 10.84
N MET A 13 -8.16 6.35 10.38
CA MET A 13 -8.13 4.99 9.86
C MET A 13 -7.25 4.88 8.63
N GLU A 14 -7.35 5.82 7.68
CA GLU A 14 -6.52 5.84 6.47
C GLU A 14 -5.02 5.84 6.81
N LYS A 15 -4.60 6.66 7.79
CA LYS A 15 -3.20 6.71 8.22
C LYS A 15 -2.72 5.39 8.84
N GLU A 16 -3.55 4.69 9.61
CA GLU A 16 -3.21 3.37 10.15
C GLU A 16 -3.15 2.29 9.07
N PHE A 17 -4.11 2.33 8.13
CA PHE A 17 -4.17 1.47 6.96
C PHE A 17 -2.91 1.64 6.08
N GLU A 18 -2.46 2.87 5.94
CA GLU A 18 -1.30 3.21 5.15
C GLU A 18 0.01 2.88 5.87
N THR A 19 0.06 3.05 7.18
CA THR A 19 1.24 2.69 7.98
C THR A 19 1.58 1.20 7.90
N ARG A 20 0.61 0.27 7.90
CA ARG A 20 0.98 -1.16 7.71
C ARG A 20 1.24 -1.50 6.24
N CYS A 21 0.58 -0.83 5.29
CA CYS A 21 0.84 -1.01 3.86
C CYS A 21 2.29 -0.64 3.49
N SER A 22 2.81 0.46 4.05
CA SER A 22 4.18 0.93 3.76
C SER A 22 5.26 -0.09 4.07
N ARG A 23 5.03 -1.02 5.02
CA ARG A 23 5.99 -2.02 5.47
C ARG A 23 5.88 -3.38 4.79
N CYS A 24 4.69 -3.74 4.28
CA CYS A 24 4.46 -5.08 3.74
C CYS A 24 5.09 -5.27 2.35
N GLY A 25 5.12 -4.22 1.51
CA GLY A 25 5.70 -4.26 0.17
C GLY A 25 4.97 -5.15 -0.85
N GLU A 26 4.00 -5.97 -0.44
CA GLU A 26 3.30 -6.93 -1.29
C GLU A 26 2.59 -6.30 -2.48
N CYS A 27 1.77 -5.28 -2.24
CA CYS A 27 1.07 -4.57 -3.33
C CYS A 27 2.05 -3.86 -4.28
N CYS A 28 3.27 -3.59 -3.81
CA CYS A 28 4.35 -3.01 -4.61
C CYS A 28 5.23 -4.07 -5.31
N GLY A 29 4.88 -5.36 -5.21
CA GLY A 29 5.57 -6.45 -5.89
C GLY A 29 6.84 -6.96 -5.20
N ALA A 30 6.97 -6.81 -3.87
CA ALA A 30 8.14 -7.25 -3.10
C ALA A 30 8.55 -8.73 -3.34
N LEU A 31 7.58 -9.62 -3.57
CA LEU A 31 7.82 -11.05 -3.81
C LEU A 31 7.84 -11.46 -5.29
N ASP A 32 7.54 -10.54 -6.21
CA ASP A 32 7.49 -10.81 -7.65
C ASP A 32 8.43 -9.84 -8.39
N ASP A 33 7.86 -8.85 -9.08
CA ASP A 33 8.57 -7.81 -9.81
C ASP A 33 8.32 -6.46 -9.11
N PRO A 34 9.28 -5.99 -8.29
CA PRO A 34 9.05 -4.86 -7.41
C PRO A 34 8.93 -3.55 -8.19
N CYS A 35 8.17 -2.62 -7.64
CA CYS A 35 8.16 -1.22 -8.07
C CYS A 35 9.58 -0.65 -8.00
N ARG A 36 9.98 0.17 -8.98
CA ARG A 36 11.30 0.86 -8.98
C ARG A 36 11.50 1.77 -7.77
N ASN A 37 10.41 2.16 -7.13
CA ASN A 37 10.41 3.02 -5.96
C ASN A 37 10.35 2.25 -4.64
N LEU A 38 10.20 0.91 -4.70
CA LEU A 38 10.25 0.04 -3.53
C LEU A 38 11.70 -0.20 -3.13
N VAL A 39 12.02 0.04 -1.87
CA VAL A 39 13.34 -0.14 -1.30
C VAL A 39 13.22 -1.10 -0.13
N LYS A 40 14.12 -2.08 -0.08
CA LYS A 40 14.24 -3.00 1.05
C LYS A 40 14.99 -2.31 2.19
N VAL A 41 14.46 -2.35 3.39
CA VAL A 41 15.19 -1.92 4.59
C VAL A 41 16.15 -3.07 4.95
N GLU A 42 17.45 -2.84 4.97
CA GLU A 42 18.40 -3.92 5.29
C GLU A 42 18.44 -4.26 6.79
N SER A 43 18.15 -3.27 7.64
CA SER A 43 18.22 -3.43 9.10
C SER A 43 16.98 -4.10 9.72
N GLN A 44 15.88 -4.23 8.98
CA GLN A 44 14.63 -4.86 9.43
C GLN A 44 13.99 -5.60 8.26
N ALA A 45 13.34 -6.74 8.50
CA ALA A 45 12.57 -7.43 7.46
C ALA A 45 11.34 -6.61 7.06
N GLY A 46 11.54 -5.61 6.20
CA GLY A 46 10.53 -4.65 5.79
C GLY A 46 10.92 -3.88 4.54
N TRP A 47 9.94 -3.21 3.97
CA TRP A 47 10.08 -2.41 2.76
C TRP A 47 9.65 -0.98 3.03
N PHE A 48 10.07 -0.05 2.18
CA PHE A 48 9.49 1.29 2.13
C PHE A 48 9.42 1.79 0.68
N CYS A 49 8.46 2.66 0.41
CA CYS A 49 8.37 3.35 -0.88
C CYS A 49 9.04 4.71 -0.76
N LYS A 50 10.05 5.00 -1.59
CA LYS A 50 10.76 6.29 -1.56
C LYS A 50 9.93 7.47 -2.06
N VAL A 51 8.84 7.21 -2.78
CA VAL A 51 7.91 8.23 -3.29
C VAL A 51 6.53 8.12 -2.64
N TYR A 52 6.46 7.65 -1.38
CA TYR A 52 5.20 7.29 -0.76
C TYR A 52 4.11 8.39 -0.85
N ASP A 53 4.48 9.65 -0.61
CA ASP A 53 3.55 10.79 -0.69
C ASP A 53 3.01 11.06 -2.11
N ASN A 54 3.76 10.64 -3.15
CA ASN A 54 3.42 10.82 -4.56
C ASN A 54 3.28 9.48 -5.30
N ARG A 55 2.95 8.41 -4.57
CA ARG A 55 2.97 7.05 -5.13
C ARG A 55 1.77 6.77 -6.03
N PHE A 56 0.64 7.44 -5.79
CA PHE A 56 -0.60 7.18 -6.51
C PHE A 56 -0.47 7.53 -7.99
N GLY A 57 -1.08 6.72 -8.85
CA GLY A 57 -0.97 6.88 -10.29
C GLY A 57 -0.14 5.78 -10.96
N GLU A 58 0.28 6.05 -12.19
CA GLU A 58 1.12 5.13 -12.96
C GLU A 58 2.52 5.02 -12.36
N GLN A 59 2.92 3.78 -12.08
CA GLN A 59 4.24 3.41 -11.58
C GLN A 59 4.85 2.33 -12.47
N LYS A 60 6.17 2.16 -12.34
CA LYS A 60 6.93 1.20 -13.15
C LYS A 60 7.67 0.22 -12.27
N THR A 61 7.68 -1.04 -12.66
CA THR A 61 8.46 -2.09 -12.00
C THR A 61 9.91 -2.08 -12.48
N VAL A 62 10.79 -2.80 -11.76
CA VAL A 62 12.20 -2.96 -12.14
C VAL A 62 12.32 -3.61 -13.51
N SER A 63 11.51 -4.63 -13.83
CA SER A 63 11.47 -5.23 -15.18
C SER A 63 10.92 -4.31 -16.28
N GLY A 64 10.30 -3.19 -15.92
CA GLY A 64 9.80 -2.18 -16.86
C GLY A 64 8.29 -2.25 -17.15
N LYS A 65 7.55 -3.13 -16.48
CA LYS A 65 6.08 -3.18 -16.56
C LYS A 65 5.47 -1.95 -15.90
N THR A 66 4.40 -1.43 -16.47
CA THR A 66 3.60 -0.35 -15.88
C THR A 66 2.44 -0.93 -15.09
N PHE A 67 2.12 -0.30 -13.96
CA PHE A 67 0.95 -0.63 -13.14
C PHE A 67 0.45 0.64 -12.44
N HIS A 68 -0.80 0.62 -11.99
CA HIS A 68 -1.37 1.75 -11.25
C HIS A 68 -1.26 1.49 -9.75
N CYS A 69 -0.56 2.36 -9.04
CA CYS A 69 -0.51 2.34 -7.59
C CYS A 69 -1.74 3.10 -7.05
N VAL A 70 -2.50 2.43 -6.19
CA VAL A 70 -3.74 2.92 -5.59
C VAL A 70 -3.65 2.84 -4.07
N SER A 71 -4.61 3.45 -3.37
CA SER A 71 -4.71 3.31 -1.91
C SER A 71 -4.99 1.87 -1.49
N ILE A 72 -4.61 1.50 -0.27
CA ILE A 72 -4.95 0.18 0.26
C ILE A 72 -6.47 -0.02 0.36
N ARG A 73 -7.21 1.07 0.57
CA ARG A 73 -8.68 1.08 0.57
C ARG A 73 -9.25 0.68 -0.78
N GLU A 74 -8.67 1.16 -1.89
CA GLU A 74 -9.06 0.73 -3.23
C GLU A 74 -8.73 -0.73 -3.47
N HIS A 75 -7.58 -1.21 -2.98
CA HIS A 75 -7.26 -2.64 -3.06
C HIS A 75 -8.29 -3.51 -2.34
N ILE A 76 -8.71 -3.11 -1.14
CA ILE A 76 -9.76 -3.79 -0.35
C ILE A 76 -11.10 -3.72 -1.10
N LYS A 77 -11.50 -2.54 -1.57
CA LYS A 77 -12.77 -2.32 -2.27
C LYS A 77 -12.88 -3.17 -3.55
N ASN A 78 -11.79 -3.31 -4.29
CA ASN A 78 -11.74 -4.02 -5.56
C ASN A 78 -11.32 -5.49 -5.43
N ASP A 79 -11.14 -5.99 -4.19
CA ASP A 79 -10.63 -7.35 -3.90
C ASP A 79 -9.35 -7.71 -4.67
N THR A 80 -8.42 -6.76 -4.78
CA THR A 80 -7.13 -6.94 -5.49
C THR A 80 -5.97 -7.19 -4.53
N LEU A 81 -6.27 -7.64 -3.31
CA LEU A 81 -5.27 -7.92 -2.29
C LEU A 81 -4.46 -9.17 -2.64
N ARG A 82 -3.13 -9.03 -2.67
CA ARG A 82 -2.24 -10.17 -2.87
C ARG A 82 -2.33 -11.18 -1.71
N PRO A 83 -2.02 -12.47 -1.96
CA PRO A 83 -2.15 -13.53 -0.95
C PRO A 83 -1.44 -13.25 0.36
N ASN A 84 -0.25 -12.65 0.32
CA ASN A 84 0.55 -12.36 1.53
C ASN A 84 0.32 -10.95 2.07
N CYS A 85 -0.68 -10.22 1.57
CA CYS A 85 -0.96 -8.86 2.04
C CYS A 85 -1.42 -8.88 3.51
N ALA A 86 -0.83 -8.01 4.33
CA ALA A 86 -1.16 -7.88 5.75
C ALA A 86 -2.66 -7.61 6.02
N TYR A 87 -3.37 -7.03 5.04
CA TYR A 87 -4.81 -6.75 5.13
C TYR A 87 -5.70 -7.94 4.76
N ARG A 88 -5.17 -8.98 4.11
CA ARG A 88 -5.95 -10.16 3.73
C ARG A 88 -6.27 -11.05 4.94
N ASN A 89 -5.36 -11.13 5.91
CA ASN A 89 -5.54 -11.91 7.16
C ASN A 89 -6.02 -11.05 8.34
N GLY A 90 -6.07 -9.73 8.19
CA GLY A 90 -6.48 -8.78 9.24
C GLY A 90 -7.97 -8.42 9.24
N ILE A 91 -8.75 -8.90 8.27
CA ILE A 91 -10.21 -8.79 8.25
C ILE A 91 -10.77 -10.13 8.75
N LYS A 92 -10.85 -10.29 10.06
CA LYS A 92 -11.67 -11.31 10.74
C LYS A 92 -12.54 -10.60 11.76
#